data_AF-A0A1F3B8X2-F1
#
_entry.id   AF-A0A1F3B8X2-F1
#
_cell.length_a   1.000
_cell.length_b   1.000
_cell.length_c   1.000
_cell.angle_alpha   90.00
_cell.angle_beta   90.00
_cell.angle_gamma   90.00
#
_symmetry.space_group_name_H-M   'P 1'
#
loop_
_entity.id
_entity.type
_entity.pdbx_description
1 polymer ?
#
loop_
_entity_poly.entity_id
_entity_poly.type
_entity_poly.pdbx_seq_one_letter_code
_entity_poly.pdbx_strand_id
1 'polypeptide(L)'
;MALTEIPPGSAVFVDANIFIYHFAGRSGECSAFLRRIEGGELQGFTGPISLLEVAHRLMMLEAAARRPGMKGSPAMILNKRPDLVRELSMYYFSVLAIAKFGLQVVPLPPDLLTASQEFRQAYGLLVNDSLVAMHMRQAGLSFLASADAAFDRVKGIDRFAPGDI
;
A
#
# COMPACT_ATOMS: atom_id res chain seq x y z
N MET A 1 -13.90 10.00 -1.62
CA MET A 1 -14.54 9.42 -2.83
C MET A 1 -14.39 7.91 -2.79
N ALA A 2 -15.20 7.16 -3.52
CA ALA A 2 -15.14 5.69 -3.58
C ALA A 2 -14.21 5.21 -4.71
N LEU A 3 -13.56 4.04 -4.56
CA LEU A 3 -12.66 3.48 -5.59
C LEU A 3 -13.33 3.31 -6.96
N THR A 4 -14.64 3.12 -7.00
CA THR A 4 -15.45 2.98 -8.21
C THR A 4 -15.60 4.30 -8.98
N GLU A 5 -15.43 5.44 -8.32
CA GLU A 5 -15.60 6.78 -8.91
C GLU A 5 -14.38 7.24 -9.71
N ILE A 6 -13.26 6.52 -9.64
CA ILE A 6 -12.06 6.83 -10.42
C ILE A 6 -12.39 6.68 -11.92
N PRO A 7 -12.23 7.73 -12.74
CA PRO A 7 -12.51 7.65 -14.18
C PRO A 7 -11.57 6.68 -14.92
N PRO A 8 -12.06 5.93 -15.92
CA PRO A 8 -11.20 5.15 -16.82
C PRO A 8 -10.12 6.01 -17.48
N GLY A 9 -8.96 5.40 -17.76
CA GLY A 9 -7.78 6.06 -18.33
C GLY A 9 -6.94 6.85 -17.32
N SER A 10 -7.42 7.02 -16.08
CA SER A 10 -6.70 7.79 -15.06
C SER A 10 -5.45 7.07 -14.56
N ALA A 11 -4.46 7.87 -14.14
CA ALA A 11 -3.29 7.41 -13.43
C ALA A 11 -3.49 7.52 -11.92
N VAL A 12 -3.29 6.42 -11.18
CA VAL A 12 -3.63 6.31 -9.76
C VAL A 12 -2.47 5.74 -8.99
N PHE A 13 -2.07 6.41 -7.90
CA PHE A 13 -1.15 5.83 -6.94
C PHE A 13 -1.91 4.91 -5.98
N VAL A 14 -1.40 3.70 -5.76
CA VAL A 14 -2.00 2.68 -4.91
C VAL A 14 -1.17 2.54 -3.64
N ASP A 15 -1.82 2.84 -2.52
CA ASP A 15 -1.25 2.74 -1.19
C ASP A 15 -1.19 1.28 -0.68
N ALA A 16 -0.35 1.03 0.33
CA ALA A 16 -0.14 -0.30 0.90
C ALA A 16 -1.44 -0.93 1.42
N ASN A 17 -2.31 -0.13 2.05
CA ASN A 17 -3.54 -0.64 2.67
C ASN A 17 -4.48 -1.30 1.65
N ILE A 18 -4.55 -0.81 0.41
CA ILE A 18 -5.39 -1.38 -0.66
C ILE A 18 -4.95 -2.81 -0.98
N PHE A 19 -3.65 -3.04 -1.13
CA PHE A 19 -3.10 -4.38 -1.34
C PHE A 19 -3.32 -5.28 -0.13
N ILE A 20 -3.10 -4.75 1.08
CA ILE A 20 -3.31 -5.52 2.32
C ILE A 20 -4.75 -6.00 2.43
N TYR A 21 -5.74 -5.13 2.16
CA TYR A 21 -7.15 -5.52 2.20
C TYR A 21 -7.52 -6.53 1.11
N HIS A 22 -6.95 -6.39 -0.09
CA HIS A 22 -7.11 -7.38 -1.15
C HIS A 22 -6.57 -8.75 -0.74
N PHE A 23 -5.29 -8.85 -0.37
CA PHE A 23 -4.65 -10.14 -0.06
C PHE A 23 -5.16 -10.78 1.25
N ALA A 24 -5.63 -9.97 2.19
CA ALA A 24 -6.28 -10.48 3.40
C ALA A 24 -7.73 -10.93 3.15
N GLY A 25 -8.28 -10.77 1.93
CA GLY A 25 -9.66 -11.10 1.60
C GLY A 25 -10.68 -10.23 2.34
N ARG A 26 -10.30 -8.99 2.70
CA ARG A 26 -11.10 -8.09 3.53
C ARG A 26 -11.92 -7.07 2.75
N SER A 27 -11.62 -6.84 1.47
CA SER A 27 -12.32 -5.87 0.64
C SER A 27 -12.52 -6.40 -0.78
N GLY A 28 -13.78 -6.53 -1.15
CA GLY A 28 -14.21 -6.81 -2.52
C GLY A 28 -13.96 -5.60 -3.42
N GLU A 29 -14.13 -4.38 -2.90
CA GLU A 29 -13.87 -3.14 -3.65
C GLU A 29 -12.39 -2.96 -4.00
N CYS A 30 -11.47 -3.24 -3.07
CA CYS A 30 -10.02 -3.23 -3.36
C CYS A 30 -9.68 -4.26 -4.45
N SER A 31 -10.31 -5.44 -4.38
CA SER A 31 -10.10 -6.50 -5.37
C SER A 31 -10.64 -6.11 -6.75
N ALA A 32 -11.81 -5.49 -6.81
CA ALA A 32 -12.38 -4.99 -8.05
C ALA A 32 -11.52 -3.86 -8.63
N PHE A 33 -11.07 -2.92 -7.79
CA PHE A 33 -10.17 -1.84 -8.19
C PHE A 33 -8.85 -2.34 -8.79
N LEU A 34 -8.17 -3.29 -8.15
CA LEU A 34 -6.92 -3.85 -8.67
C LEU A 34 -7.12 -4.56 -10.02
N ARG A 35 -8.28 -5.20 -10.25
CA ARG A 35 -8.62 -5.78 -11.57
C ARG A 35 -8.81 -4.73 -12.66
N ARG A 36 -9.27 -3.51 -12.32
CA ARG A 36 -9.35 -2.39 -13.29
C ARG A 36 -7.96 -1.98 -13.76
N ILE A 37 -6.97 -1.99 -12.86
CA ILE A 37 -5.57 -1.75 -13.21
C ILE A 37 -5.03 -2.91 -14.07
N GLU A 38 -5.24 -4.15 -13.63
CA GLU A 38 -4.80 -5.35 -14.36
C GLU A 38 -5.36 -5.42 -15.79
N GLY A 39 -6.63 -5.02 -15.96
CA GLY A 39 -7.31 -4.97 -17.24
C GLY A 39 -6.94 -3.75 -18.11
N GLY A 40 -6.06 -2.87 -17.64
CA GLY A 40 -5.63 -1.66 -18.37
C GLY A 40 -6.67 -0.53 -18.41
N GLU A 41 -7.75 -0.63 -17.63
CA GLU A 41 -8.73 0.45 -17.50
C GLU A 41 -8.14 1.64 -16.72
N LEU A 42 -7.24 1.37 -15.78
CA LEU A 42 -6.53 2.38 -14.99
C LEU A 42 -5.01 2.17 -15.10
N GLN A 43 -4.25 3.25 -15.08
CA GLN A 43 -2.79 3.18 -14.98
C GLN A 43 -2.40 3.18 -13.50
N GLY A 44 -1.90 2.05 -13.00
CA GLY A 44 -1.53 1.88 -11.60
C GLY A 44 -0.09 2.27 -11.31
N PHE A 45 0.14 2.98 -10.21
CA PHE A 45 1.45 3.32 -9.68
C PHE A 45 1.56 2.92 -8.21
N THR A 46 2.76 2.58 -7.73
CA THR A 46 3.01 2.41 -6.29
C THR A 46 4.46 2.73 -5.96
N GLY A 47 4.85 2.66 -4.68
CA GLY A 47 6.20 2.97 -4.21
C GLY A 47 6.88 1.78 -3.52
N PRO A 48 8.22 1.71 -3.52
CA PRO A 48 8.97 0.66 -2.82
C PRO A 48 8.61 0.54 -1.33
N ILE A 49 8.37 1.67 -0.65
CA ILE A 49 8.00 1.66 0.77
C ILE A 49 6.62 1.03 0.98
N SER A 50 5.63 1.36 0.14
CA SER A 50 4.32 0.72 0.19
C SER A 50 4.43 -0.79 -0.04
N LEU A 51 5.26 -1.24 -0.99
CA LEU A 51 5.50 -2.68 -1.22
C LEU A 51 6.14 -3.37 0.00
N LEU A 52 7.09 -2.72 0.66
CA LEU A 52 7.71 -3.23 1.89
C LEU A 52 6.71 -3.31 3.06
N GLU A 53 5.82 -2.33 3.17
CA GLU A 53 4.74 -2.36 4.17
C GLU A 53 3.75 -3.50 3.92
N VAL A 54 3.37 -3.72 2.66
CA VAL A 54 2.54 -4.87 2.28
C VAL A 54 3.26 -6.16 2.66
N ALA A 55 4.53 -6.32 2.26
CA ALA A 55 5.31 -7.52 2.57
C ALA A 55 5.36 -7.79 4.08
N HIS A 56 5.70 -6.78 4.88
CA HIS A 56 5.76 -6.89 6.32
C HIS A 56 4.40 -7.24 6.93
N ARG A 57 3.31 -6.58 6.47
CA ARG A 57 1.97 -6.84 7.02
C ARG A 57 1.46 -8.23 6.66
N LEU A 58 1.68 -8.69 5.43
CA LEU A 58 1.30 -10.03 5.01
C LEU A 58 2.13 -11.10 5.74
N MET A 59 3.41 -10.84 6.03
CA MET A 59 4.23 -11.71 6.87
C MET A 59 3.63 -11.87 8.27
N MET A 60 3.15 -10.76 8.88
CA MET A 60 2.50 -10.82 10.19
C MET A 60 1.19 -11.63 10.14
N LEU A 61 0.40 -11.47 9.08
CA LEU A 61 -0.84 -12.21 8.89
C LEU A 61 -0.57 -13.71 8.68
N GLU A 62 0.43 -14.08 7.87
CA GLU A 62 0.84 -15.47 7.69
C GLU A 62 1.32 -16.10 9.00
N ALA A 63 2.14 -15.38 9.78
CA ALA A 63 2.62 -15.87 11.07
C ALA A 63 1.47 -16.10 12.06
N ALA A 64 0.48 -15.19 12.09
CA ALA A 64 -0.71 -15.35 12.92
C ALA A 64 -1.58 -16.54 12.45
N ALA A 65 -1.76 -16.71 11.15
CA ALA A 65 -2.57 -17.78 10.58
C ALA A 65 -1.97 -19.18 10.81
N ARG A 66 -0.64 -19.32 10.68
CA ARG A 66 0.05 -20.60 10.93
C ARG A 66 0.04 -21.02 12.40
N ARG A 67 -0.23 -20.08 13.32
CA ARG A 67 -0.18 -20.32 14.76
C ARG A 67 -1.34 -19.62 15.48
N PRO A 68 -2.55 -20.17 15.33
CA PRO A 68 -3.71 -19.68 16.08
C PRO A 68 -3.43 -19.70 17.59
N GLY A 69 -3.85 -18.65 18.31
CA GLY A 69 -3.69 -18.56 19.76
C GLY A 69 -2.32 -18.06 20.26
N MET A 70 -1.47 -17.56 19.37
CA MET A 70 -0.21 -16.91 19.73
C MET A 70 -0.46 -15.70 20.66
N LYS A 71 0.15 -15.68 21.85
CA LYS A 71 0.03 -14.56 22.80
C LYS A 71 1.09 -13.49 22.52
N GLY A 72 0.66 -12.30 22.13
CA GLY A 72 1.52 -11.15 21.85
C GLY A 72 1.57 -10.76 20.37
N SER A 73 2.29 -9.69 20.05
CA SER A 73 2.44 -9.23 18.66
C SER A 73 3.21 -10.25 17.82
N PRO A 74 2.72 -10.61 16.61
CA PRO A 74 3.46 -11.45 15.67
C PRO A 74 4.89 -10.94 15.42
N ALA A 75 5.07 -9.62 15.30
CA ALA A 75 6.39 -9.02 15.08
C ALA A 75 7.37 -9.31 16.23
N MET A 76 6.90 -9.20 17.48
CA MET A 76 7.71 -9.50 18.65
C MET A 76 8.16 -10.97 18.66
N ILE A 77 7.28 -11.87 18.24
CA ILE A 77 7.53 -13.31 18.30
C ILE A 77 8.48 -13.74 17.19
N LEU A 78 8.25 -13.26 15.97
CA LEU A 78 9.16 -13.48 14.85
C LEU A 78 10.57 -12.95 15.15
N ASN A 79 10.68 -11.78 15.79
CA ASN A 79 11.97 -11.23 16.19
C ASN A 79 12.72 -12.13 17.19
N LYS A 80 12.00 -12.82 18.09
CA LYS A 80 12.60 -13.76 19.07
C LYS A 80 12.85 -15.16 18.49
N ARG A 81 12.26 -15.48 17.34
CA ARG A 81 12.24 -16.82 16.75
C ARG A 81 12.50 -16.75 15.24
N PRO A 82 13.76 -16.50 14.84
CA PRO A 82 14.14 -16.34 13.43
C PRO A 82 13.96 -17.63 12.62
N ASP A 83 13.90 -18.79 13.26
CA ASP A 83 13.49 -20.05 12.64
C ASP A 83 12.11 -19.95 12.00
N LEU A 84 11.18 -19.23 12.64
CA LEU A 84 9.81 -19.08 12.12
C LEU A 84 9.77 -18.19 10.90
N VAL A 85 10.55 -17.11 10.90
CA VAL A 85 10.66 -16.21 9.75
C VAL A 85 11.12 -17.00 8.52
N ARG A 86 12.05 -17.94 8.68
CA ARG A 86 12.55 -18.79 7.59
C ARG A 86 11.49 -19.74 7.03
N GLU A 87 10.46 -20.07 7.80
CA GLU A 87 9.36 -20.93 7.35
C GLU A 87 8.29 -20.15 6.57
N LEU A 88 8.22 -18.82 6.71
CA LEU A 88 7.22 -17.97 6.05
C LEU A 88 7.58 -17.75 4.58
N SER A 89 6.59 -17.87 3.71
CA SER A 89 6.79 -17.73 2.26
C SER A 89 5.56 -17.23 1.51
N MET A 90 4.35 -17.38 2.07
CA MET A 90 3.12 -16.94 1.42
C MET A 90 3.11 -15.42 1.22
N TYR A 91 3.59 -14.65 2.20
CA TYR A 91 3.68 -13.19 2.08
C TYR A 91 4.52 -12.75 0.86
N TYR A 92 5.60 -13.47 0.57
CA TYR A 92 6.49 -13.19 -0.56
C TYR A 92 5.77 -13.43 -1.90
N PHE A 93 5.05 -14.54 -2.03
CA PHE A 93 4.29 -14.84 -3.25
C PHE A 93 3.15 -13.85 -3.48
N SER A 94 2.48 -13.38 -2.43
CA SER A 94 1.48 -12.31 -2.53
C SER A 94 2.09 -11.01 -3.03
N VAL A 95 3.25 -10.60 -2.50
CA VAL A 95 3.94 -9.37 -2.96
C VAL A 95 4.40 -9.52 -4.42
N LEU A 96 4.92 -10.69 -4.83
CA LEU A 96 5.26 -10.93 -6.22
C LEU A 96 4.03 -10.88 -7.15
N ALA A 97 2.86 -11.29 -6.66
CA ALA A 97 1.63 -11.18 -7.43
C ALA A 97 1.26 -9.72 -7.73
N ILE A 98 1.67 -8.77 -6.89
CA ILE A 98 1.45 -7.33 -7.16
C ILE A 98 2.06 -6.91 -8.49
N ALA A 99 3.25 -7.42 -8.82
CA ALA A 99 3.91 -7.11 -10.08
C ALA A 99 3.08 -7.55 -11.31
N LYS A 100 2.17 -8.53 -11.15
CA LYS A 100 1.32 -9.03 -12.22
C LYS A 100 0.15 -8.11 -12.55
N PHE A 101 -0.25 -7.22 -11.65
CA PHE A 101 -1.30 -6.24 -11.93
C PHE A 101 -0.87 -5.14 -12.91
N GLY A 102 0.41 -5.10 -13.33
CA GLY A 102 0.89 -4.09 -14.29
C GLY A 102 1.15 -2.71 -13.69
N LEU A 103 1.37 -2.62 -12.37
CA LEU A 103 1.72 -1.35 -11.72
C LEU A 103 3.14 -0.88 -12.08
N GLN A 104 3.30 0.43 -12.21
CA GLN A 104 4.60 1.09 -12.28
C GLN A 104 5.09 1.42 -10.87
N VAL A 105 6.33 1.04 -10.56
CA VAL A 105 6.95 1.37 -9.26
C VAL A 105 7.73 2.67 -9.38
N VAL A 106 7.28 3.72 -8.68
CA VAL A 106 7.95 5.01 -8.61
C VAL A 106 9.21 4.85 -7.76
N PRO A 107 10.43 5.10 -8.29
CA PRO A 107 11.66 4.87 -7.56
C PRO A 107 11.84 5.86 -6.41
N LEU A 108 12.56 5.43 -5.37
CA LEU A 108 12.95 6.31 -4.27
C LEU A 108 14.05 7.28 -4.72
N PRO A 109 13.89 8.59 -4.51
CA PRO A 109 14.95 9.53 -4.78
C PRO A 109 16.05 9.43 -3.70
N PRO A 110 17.32 9.76 -4.02
CA PRO A 110 18.42 9.70 -3.06
C PRO A 110 18.22 10.58 -1.82
N ASP A 111 17.48 11.68 -1.95
CA ASP A 111 17.20 12.68 -0.92
C ASP A 111 15.81 12.52 -0.28
N LEU A 112 15.24 11.30 -0.30
CA LEU A 112 13.85 11.01 0.10
C LEU A 112 13.43 11.66 1.43
N LEU A 113 14.31 11.71 2.44
CA LEU A 113 13.98 12.28 3.75
C LEU A 113 13.73 13.78 3.65
N THR A 114 14.56 14.49 2.89
CA THR A 114 14.42 15.92 2.61
C THR A 114 13.20 16.17 1.73
N ALA A 115 13.08 15.42 0.62
CA ALA A 115 12.00 15.58 -0.36
C ALA A 115 10.60 15.32 0.22
N SER A 116 10.50 14.49 1.26
CA SER A 116 9.23 14.21 1.96
C SER A 116 8.97 15.08 3.19
N GLN A 117 9.97 15.83 3.66
CA GLN A 117 9.87 16.64 4.90
C GLN A 117 8.78 17.70 4.82
N GLU A 118 8.66 18.36 3.68
CA GLU A 118 7.65 19.40 3.50
C GLU A 118 6.22 18.86 3.64
N PHE A 119 5.96 17.61 3.24
CA PHE A 119 4.63 17.01 3.39
C PHE A 119 4.32 16.69 4.85
N ARG A 120 5.33 16.29 5.64
CA ARG A 120 5.17 16.14 7.09
C ARG A 120 4.89 17.46 7.77
N GLN A 121 5.58 18.53 7.38
CA GLN A 121 5.40 19.86 8.00
C GLN A 121 4.10 20.54 7.57
N ALA A 122 3.79 20.53 6.27
CA ALA A 122 2.63 21.21 5.73
C ALA A 122 1.33 20.48 6.03
N TYR A 123 1.35 19.15 6.04
CA TYR A 123 0.14 18.34 6.17
C TYR A 123 0.13 17.49 7.43
N GLY A 124 1.22 17.34 8.19
CA GLY A 124 1.23 16.52 9.40
C GLY A 124 1.17 15.01 9.14
N LEU A 125 1.61 14.56 7.96
CA LEU A 125 1.69 13.14 7.60
C LEU A 125 2.76 12.42 8.43
N LEU A 126 2.57 11.11 8.66
CA LEU A 126 3.62 10.27 9.22
C LEU A 126 4.74 10.06 8.18
N VAL A 127 5.85 9.48 8.62
CA VAL A 127 7.06 9.37 7.81
C VAL A 127 6.81 8.62 6.51
N ASN A 128 6.18 7.46 6.55
CA ASN A 128 5.95 6.67 5.34
C ASN A 128 4.85 7.27 4.46
N ASP A 129 3.76 7.78 5.05
CA ASP A 129 2.68 8.44 4.31
C ASP A 129 3.20 9.69 3.55
N SER A 130 4.17 10.40 4.14
CA SER A 130 4.80 11.53 3.46
C SER A 130 5.60 11.14 2.22
N LEU A 131 6.06 9.88 2.13
CA LEU A 131 6.72 9.34 0.94
C LEU A 131 5.72 8.99 -0.16
N VAL A 132 4.49 8.61 0.20
CA VAL A 132 3.39 8.43 -0.77
C VAL A 132 3.08 9.76 -1.46
N ALA A 133 2.88 10.83 -0.68
CA ALA A 133 2.61 12.17 -1.23
C ALA A 133 3.79 12.69 -2.08
N MET A 134 5.03 12.40 -1.68
CA MET A 134 6.23 12.73 -2.44
C MET A 134 6.29 11.98 -3.78
N HIS A 135 6.06 10.66 -3.80
CA HIS A 135 6.04 9.88 -5.04
C HIS A 135 4.95 10.36 -5.99
N MET A 136 3.75 10.65 -5.46
CA MET A 136 2.65 11.20 -6.26
C MET A 136 3.05 12.51 -6.93
N ARG A 137 3.66 13.43 -6.19
CA ARG A 137 4.16 14.68 -6.77
C ARG A 137 5.24 14.45 -7.84
N GLN A 138 6.19 13.55 -7.59
CA GLN A 138 7.26 13.24 -8.54
C GLN A 138 6.74 12.62 -9.84
N ALA A 139 5.70 11.79 -9.74
CA ALA A 139 5.06 11.14 -10.88
C ALA A 139 3.95 12.00 -11.52
N GLY A 140 3.68 13.20 -11.01
CA GLY A 140 2.61 14.07 -11.51
C GLY A 140 1.19 13.51 -11.31
N LEU A 141 0.99 12.71 -10.27
CA LEU A 141 -0.27 12.03 -9.96
C LEU A 141 -1.11 12.84 -8.97
N SER A 142 -2.41 12.90 -9.20
CA SER A 142 -3.39 13.48 -8.27
C SER A 142 -4.28 12.43 -7.61
N PHE A 143 -4.52 11.28 -8.24
CA PHE A 143 -5.47 10.29 -7.71
C PHE A 143 -4.74 9.27 -6.83
N LEU A 144 -5.23 9.12 -5.59
CA LEU A 144 -4.73 8.17 -4.60
C LEU A 144 -5.80 7.16 -4.24
N ALA A 145 -5.50 5.86 -4.39
CA ALA A 145 -6.29 4.80 -3.78
C ALA A 145 -5.72 4.51 -2.38
N SER A 146 -6.42 4.93 -1.33
CA SER A 146 -6.03 4.69 0.07
C SER A 146 -7.22 4.78 1.03
N ALA A 147 -7.24 3.91 2.03
CA ALA A 147 -8.16 4.00 3.16
C ALA A 147 -7.77 5.07 4.20
N ASP A 148 -6.56 5.64 4.14
CA ASP A 148 -6.08 6.58 5.14
C ASP A 148 -6.59 8.01 4.89
N ALA A 149 -7.51 8.46 5.75
CA ALA A 149 -8.09 9.80 5.71
C ALA A 149 -7.04 10.92 5.95
N ALA A 150 -5.84 10.60 6.43
CA ALA A 150 -4.74 11.55 6.56
C ALA A 150 -4.32 12.18 5.23
N PHE A 151 -4.65 11.60 4.07
CA PHE A 151 -4.37 12.22 2.78
C PHE A 151 -5.42 13.25 2.33
N ASP A 152 -6.60 13.31 2.95
CA ASP A 152 -7.67 14.27 2.59
C ASP A 152 -7.25 15.74 2.84
N ARG A 153 -6.22 15.96 3.66
CA ARG A 153 -5.61 17.27 3.94
C ARG A 153 -4.51 17.66 2.95
N VAL A 154 -4.06 16.76 2.07
CA VAL A 154 -2.94 17.03 1.16
C VAL A 154 -3.46 17.70 -0.11
N LYS A 155 -3.06 18.95 -0.33
CA LYS A 155 -3.49 19.71 -1.50
C LYS A 155 -2.98 19.06 -2.79
N GLY A 156 -3.88 18.88 -3.76
CA GLY A 156 -3.57 18.28 -5.06
C GLY A 156 -3.65 16.76 -5.09
N ILE A 157 -4.03 16.12 -3.97
CA ILE A 157 -4.34 14.70 -3.90
C ILE A 157 -5.85 14.52 -3.70
N ASP A 158 -6.45 13.76 -4.60
CA ASP A 158 -7.83 13.29 -4.52
C ASP A 158 -7.81 11.82 -4.04
N ARG A 159 -8.28 11.60 -2.81
CA ARG A 159 -8.29 10.26 -2.21
C ARG A 159 -9.59 9.51 -2.51
N PHE A 160 -9.42 8.30 -3.01
CA PHE A 160 -10.45 7.30 -3.26
C PHE A 160 -10.25 6.13 -2.31
N ALA A 161 -11.30 5.77 -1.58
CA ALA A 161 -11.27 4.80 -0.49
C ALA A 161 -12.24 3.65 -0.75
N PRO A 162 -11.93 2.43 -0.27
CA PRO A 162 -12.92 1.36 -0.23
C PRO A 162 -14.00 1.67 0.83
N GLY A 163 -15.26 1.39 0.51
CA GLY A 163 -16.40 1.55 1.40
C GLY A 163 -16.74 0.30 2.23
N ASP A 164 -16.05 -0.82 1.98
CA ASP A 164 -16.39 -2.15 2.50
C ASP A 164 -15.38 -2.72 3.54
N ILE A 165 -14.57 -1.85 4.16
CA ILE A 165 -13.47 -2.22 5.09
C ILE A 165 -13.75 -2.05 6.58
#